data_AF-A0A382UY15-F1
#
_entry.id   AF-A0A382UY15-F1
#
_cell.length_a   1.000
_cell.length_b   1.000
_cell.length_c   1.000
_cell.angle_alpha   90.00
_cell.angle_beta   90.00
_cell.angle_gamma   90.00
#
_symmetry.space_group_name_H-M   'P 1'
#
loop_
_entity.id
_entity.type
_entity.pdbx_description
1 polymer ?
#
loop_
_entity_poly.entity_id
_entity_poly.type
_entity_poly.pdbx_seq_one_letter_code
_entity_poly.pdbx_strand_id
1 'polypeptide(L)'
;PSTQQAGENGYGPLSPTRDETTGLPLLHLPKDFRYLTFGWTGDTLRDGSLTPGMHDGMAAFTGPIDSVRLVRNHETRIKAVAFADAPKYDVNAGGGTTTLDFDTETGTVIDSWASLTGTAVNCAGGPTPWHSWLTCEETIDGPGGDNNYKQPHGYVFEVPIDGTATAEPLRSMGRFVHEAVSVDPNTGIVYETEDQGTAGFYRFLPENRNNLAAGGQLEMLALSERTKADLRTDQTPNVWHPVSWVPIDEPDPTGIAVDSIFRQGSENGGATFARLEGTWYGNGRIYIV
;
A
#
# COMPACT_ATOMS: atom_id res chain seq x y z
N PRO A 1 -29.75 -24.96 10.31
CA PRO A 1 -29.54 -25.49 8.94
C PRO A 1 -29.41 -24.35 7.92
N SER A 2 -28.17 -23.99 7.60
CA SER A 2 -27.80 -23.28 6.38
C SER A 2 -26.35 -23.61 6.08
N THR A 3 -26.12 -24.84 5.63
CA THR A 3 -24.90 -25.19 4.88
C THR A 3 -25.01 -24.47 3.54
N GLN A 4 -24.53 -23.23 3.50
CA GLN A 4 -24.32 -22.53 2.24
C GLN A 4 -23.21 -23.30 1.51
N GLN A 5 -23.59 -24.04 0.48
CA GLN A 5 -22.63 -24.68 -0.41
C GLN A 5 -21.78 -23.57 -1.03
N ALA A 6 -20.47 -23.61 -0.76
CA ALA A 6 -19.50 -22.86 -1.55
C ALA A 6 -19.62 -23.34 -3.00
N GLY A 7 -20.24 -22.55 -3.88
CA GLY A 7 -20.34 -22.90 -5.30
C GLY A 7 -21.38 -22.19 -6.15
N GLU A 8 -22.49 -21.67 -5.60
CA GLU A 8 -23.59 -21.19 -6.48
C GLU A 8 -23.51 -19.71 -6.91
N ASN A 9 -22.68 -18.87 -6.27
CA ASN A 9 -22.56 -17.43 -6.58
C ASN A 9 -21.21 -17.01 -7.18
N GLY A 10 -20.39 -17.95 -7.66
CA GLY A 10 -19.06 -17.69 -8.25
C GLY A 10 -19.00 -17.99 -9.75
N TYR A 11 -17.84 -17.75 -10.37
CA TYR A 11 -17.58 -18.04 -11.79
C TYR A 11 -17.48 -19.55 -12.13
N GLY A 12 -17.88 -20.44 -11.22
CA GLY A 12 -17.80 -21.90 -11.36
C GLY A 12 -16.54 -22.52 -10.70
N PRO A 13 -16.37 -23.84 -10.83
CA PRO A 13 -15.24 -24.57 -10.22
C PRO A 13 -13.90 -24.18 -10.84
N LEU A 14 -12.86 -24.15 -10.01
CA LEU A 14 -11.49 -23.85 -10.43
C LEU A 14 -10.78 -25.08 -11.00
N SER A 15 -9.99 -24.88 -12.06
CA SER A 15 -9.20 -25.93 -12.71
C SER A 15 -7.82 -25.43 -13.13
N PRO A 16 -6.76 -26.27 -13.14
CA PRO A 16 -5.44 -25.85 -13.59
C PRO A 16 -5.52 -25.27 -15.00
N THR A 17 -5.09 -24.02 -15.16
CA THR A 17 -5.11 -23.31 -16.44
C THR A 17 -3.67 -23.07 -16.86
N ARG A 18 -3.35 -23.25 -18.15
CA ARG A 18 -2.00 -23.00 -18.64
C ARG A 18 -1.79 -21.50 -18.80
N ASP A 19 -0.69 -21.02 -18.24
CA ASP A 19 -0.14 -19.69 -18.51
C ASP A 19 0.16 -19.56 -20.01
N GLU A 20 -0.38 -18.52 -20.66
CA GLU A 20 -0.13 -18.26 -22.08
C GLU A 20 1.34 -17.89 -22.37
N THR A 21 2.08 -17.39 -21.37
CA THR A 21 3.51 -17.04 -21.51
C THR A 21 4.40 -18.27 -21.38
N THR A 22 4.27 -19.03 -20.29
CA THR A 22 5.20 -20.13 -19.96
C THR A 22 4.70 -21.52 -20.37
N GLY A 23 3.40 -21.68 -20.63
CA GLY A 23 2.75 -22.97 -20.85
C GLY A 23 2.55 -23.82 -19.57
N LEU A 24 2.94 -23.30 -18.40
CA LEU A 24 2.86 -23.97 -17.10
C LEU A 24 1.52 -23.71 -16.40
N PRO A 25 0.98 -24.67 -15.62
CA PRO A 25 -0.27 -24.50 -14.88
C PRO A 25 -0.05 -23.84 -13.51
N LEU A 26 0.31 -22.56 -13.51
CA LEU A 26 0.64 -21.79 -12.29
C LEU A 26 -0.62 -21.40 -11.47
N LEU A 27 -1.77 -21.20 -12.11
CA LEU A 27 -3.02 -20.81 -11.45
C LEU A 27 -4.16 -21.78 -11.79
N HIS A 28 -5.09 -21.92 -10.84
CA HIS A 28 -6.38 -22.56 -11.07
C HIS A 28 -7.44 -21.49 -11.33
N LEU A 29 -8.07 -21.52 -12.50
CA LEU A 29 -9.09 -20.54 -12.89
C LEU A 29 -10.43 -21.22 -13.20
N PRO A 30 -11.55 -20.48 -13.13
CA PRO A 30 -12.82 -20.96 -13.61
C PRO A 30 -12.79 -21.26 -15.12
N LYS A 31 -13.80 -21.99 -15.59
CA LYS A 31 -13.92 -22.30 -17.01
C LYS A 31 -13.95 -21.01 -17.85
N ASP A 32 -13.27 -21.04 -19.00
CA ASP A 32 -13.17 -19.96 -19.99
C ASP A 32 -12.37 -18.71 -19.55
N PHE A 33 -11.81 -18.72 -18.34
CA PHE A 33 -10.80 -17.75 -17.92
C PHE A 33 -9.42 -18.16 -18.44
N ARG A 34 -8.58 -17.16 -18.71
CA ARG A 34 -7.19 -17.32 -19.13
C ARG A 34 -6.32 -16.31 -18.41
N TYR A 35 -5.02 -16.58 -18.37
CA TYR A 35 -4.03 -15.66 -17.83
C TYR A 35 -2.70 -15.84 -18.55
N LEU A 36 -1.89 -14.79 -18.47
CA LEU A 36 -0.51 -14.79 -18.87
C LEU A 36 0.32 -14.19 -17.73
N THR A 37 1.57 -14.62 -17.58
CA THR A 37 2.51 -14.03 -16.61
C THR A 37 3.52 -13.11 -17.27
N PHE A 38 3.98 -12.10 -16.54
CA PHE A 38 4.97 -11.12 -16.99
C PHE A 38 5.69 -10.48 -15.79
N GLY A 39 6.81 -9.81 -16.04
CA GLY A 39 7.54 -9.01 -15.05
C GLY A 39 7.97 -9.81 -13.83
N TRP A 40 8.61 -10.96 -14.05
CA TRP A 40 9.06 -11.91 -13.03
C TRP A 40 10.22 -11.34 -12.22
N THR A 41 10.38 -11.83 -10.99
CA THR A 41 11.59 -11.57 -10.20
C THR A 41 12.84 -11.99 -10.99
N GLY A 42 13.80 -11.09 -11.09
CA GLY A 42 15.00 -11.30 -11.90
C GLY A 42 14.90 -10.85 -13.36
N ASP A 43 13.72 -10.43 -13.84
CA ASP A 43 13.61 -9.80 -15.16
C ASP A 43 14.40 -8.49 -15.19
N THR A 44 15.09 -8.25 -16.30
CA THR A 44 15.95 -7.08 -16.46
C THR A 44 15.12 -5.81 -16.68
N LEU A 45 15.33 -4.81 -15.83
CA LEU A 45 14.81 -3.46 -15.99
C LEU A 45 15.64 -2.69 -17.03
N ARG A 46 15.12 -1.58 -17.55
CA ARG A 46 15.74 -0.85 -18.66
C ARG A 46 17.16 -0.33 -18.38
N ASP A 47 17.50 -0.12 -17.12
CA ASP A 47 18.83 0.32 -16.66
C ASP A 47 19.80 -0.85 -16.40
N GLY A 48 19.36 -2.08 -16.62
CA GLY A 48 20.12 -3.30 -16.39
C GLY A 48 20.01 -3.86 -14.96
N SER A 49 19.34 -3.15 -14.04
CA SER A 49 19.01 -3.70 -12.73
C SER A 49 17.98 -4.83 -12.86
N LEU A 50 17.81 -5.62 -11.80
CA LEU A 50 16.90 -6.77 -11.80
C LEU A 50 15.64 -6.43 -11.03
N THR A 51 14.50 -6.88 -11.56
CA THR A 51 13.20 -6.82 -10.89
C THR A 51 13.29 -7.51 -9.52
N PRO A 52 13.02 -6.79 -8.41
CA PRO A 52 13.08 -7.39 -7.07
C PRO A 52 12.00 -8.45 -6.85
N GLY A 53 12.16 -9.23 -5.78
CA GLY A 53 11.17 -10.22 -5.35
C GLY A 53 9.95 -9.60 -4.67
N MET A 54 9.16 -10.44 -4.01
CA MET A 54 8.10 -10.04 -3.08
C MET A 54 7.14 -9.00 -3.69
N HIS A 55 6.61 -9.28 -4.88
CA HIS A 55 5.66 -8.39 -5.53
C HIS A 55 4.39 -8.27 -4.69
N ASP A 56 3.94 -7.04 -4.48
CA ASP A 56 2.77 -6.76 -3.65
C ASP A 56 1.87 -5.68 -4.30
N GLY A 57 1.25 -4.81 -3.51
CA GLY A 57 0.27 -3.83 -3.95
C GLY A 57 0.72 -3.01 -5.14
N MET A 58 -0.24 -2.74 -6.02
CA MET A 58 -0.02 -2.07 -7.28
C MET A 58 -1.27 -1.34 -7.75
N ALA A 59 -1.07 -0.35 -8.62
CA ALA A 59 -2.16 0.30 -9.35
C ALA A 59 -1.89 0.30 -10.85
N ALA A 60 -2.98 0.24 -11.61
CA ALA A 60 -2.97 0.37 -13.05
C ALA A 60 -3.39 1.78 -13.47
N PHE A 61 -2.64 2.33 -14.41
CA PHE A 61 -2.84 3.63 -15.02
C PHE A 61 -2.86 3.49 -16.53
N THR A 62 -3.37 4.51 -17.22
CA THR A 62 -3.21 4.59 -18.68
C THR A 62 -1.74 4.81 -19.01
N GLY A 63 -1.16 3.91 -19.80
CA GLY A 63 0.21 4.02 -20.30
C GLY A 63 0.30 4.76 -21.63
N PRO A 64 1.52 4.93 -22.17
CA PRO A 64 1.74 5.50 -23.49
C PRO A 64 1.25 4.56 -24.59
N ILE A 65 0.52 5.08 -25.57
CA ILE A 65 0.06 4.39 -26.80
C ILE A 65 -0.58 3.02 -26.51
N ASP A 66 -1.88 3.02 -26.22
CA ASP A 66 -2.72 1.80 -26.06
C ASP A 66 -2.16 0.73 -25.10
N SER A 67 -1.40 1.16 -24.09
CA SER A 67 -0.82 0.30 -23.05
C SER A 67 -1.40 0.58 -21.67
N VAL A 68 -1.19 -0.37 -20.76
CA VAL A 68 -1.47 -0.24 -19.33
C VAL A 68 -0.14 -0.02 -18.60
N ARG A 69 -0.05 1.05 -17.82
CA ARG A 69 1.08 1.27 -16.93
C ARG A 69 0.78 0.73 -15.54
N LEU A 70 1.68 -0.07 -14.99
CA LEU A 70 1.58 -0.54 -13.60
C LEU A 70 2.70 0.07 -12.76
N VAL A 71 2.37 0.60 -11.58
CA VAL A 71 3.34 0.88 -10.51
C VAL A 71 3.15 -0.20 -9.46
N ARG A 72 4.19 -0.97 -9.16
CA ARG A 72 4.13 -2.17 -8.33
C ARG A 72 5.16 -2.14 -7.20
N ASN A 73 4.71 -2.48 -6.00
CA ASN A 73 5.55 -2.59 -4.81
C ASN A 73 6.41 -3.86 -4.78
N HIS A 74 7.49 -3.77 -4.01
CA HIS A 74 8.36 -4.86 -3.64
C HIS A 74 8.53 -4.91 -2.12
N GLU A 75 7.85 -5.86 -1.49
CA GLU A 75 7.75 -6.05 -0.05
C GLU A 75 8.98 -6.79 0.54
N THR A 76 10.18 -6.36 0.15
CA THR A 76 11.41 -7.03 0.58
C THR A 76 11.65 -6.83 2.08
N ARG A 77 11.36 -7.87 2.87
CA ARG A 77 11.62 -7.92 4.33
C ARG A 77 13.01 -8.41 4.71
N ILE A 78 13.70 -9.06 3.77
CA ILE A 78 15.04 -9.60 4.00
C ILE A 78 16.10 -8.51 3.87
N LYS A 79 17.20 -8.70 4.60
CA LYS A 79 18.39 -7.86 4.44
C LYS A 79 18.83 -7.85 2.98
N ALA A 80 18.73 -6.69 2.37
CA ALA A 80 19.02 -6.45 0.96
C ALA A 80 19.59 -5.03 0.83
N VAL A 81 19.91 -4.63 -0.40
CA VAL A 81 20.36 -3.26 -0.71
C VAL A 81 19.45 -2.67 -1.76
N ALA A 82 19.44 -1.35 -1.88
CA ALA A 82 18.70 -0.66 -2.92
C ALA A 82 19.05 -1.26 -4.30
N PHE A 83 18.04 -1.68 -5.04
CA PHE A 83 18.19 -2.55 -6.22
C PHE A 83 18.56 -1.79 -7.51
N ALA A 84 18.50 -0.46 -7.49
CA ALA A 84 18.82 0.38 -8.64
C ALA A 84 19.64 1.63 -8.25
N ASP A 85 20.27 2.27 -9.25
CA ASP A 85 20.98 3.53 -9.08
C ASP A 85 20.12 4.75 -9.39
N ALA A 86 18.99 4.81 -8.68
CA ALA A 86 18.05 5.93 -8.63
C ALA A 86 18.24 6.72 -7.31
N PRO A 87 17.61 7.90 -7.14
CA PRO A 87 17.37 8.44 -5.80
C PRO A 87 16.86 7.32 -4.88
N LYS A 88 17.59 7.11 -3.78
CA LYS A 88 17.36 5.99 -2.88
C LYS A 88 17.28 6.50 -1.46
N TYR A 89 16.24 6.11 -0.74
CA TYR A 89 16.00 6.59 0.62
C TYR A 89 17.05 6.01 1.59
N ASP A 90 17.20 4.69 1.58
CA ASP A 90 18.20 3.96 2.35
C ASP A 90 18.98 2.98 1.46
N VAL A 91 20.31 3.02 1.53
CA VAL A 91 21.19 2.13 0.76
C VAL A 91 21.05 0.65 1.15
N ASN A 92 20.61 0.37 2.37
CA ASN A 92 20.50 -0.97 2.95
C ASN A 92 19.06 -1.50 2.97
N ALA A 93 18.14 -0.87 2.22
CA ALA A 93 16.78 -1.35 2.06
C ALA A 93 16.53 -1.81 0.63
N GLY A 94 16.02 -3.03 0.46
CA GLY A 94 15.80 -3.67 -0.84
C GLY A 94 14.36 -3.61 -1.35
N GLY A 95 13.48 -2.89 -0.66
CA GLY A 95 12.13 -2.59 -1.14
C GLY A 95 12.13 -1.40 -2.10
N GLY A 96 10.93 -1.07 -2.56
CA GLY A 96 10.68 0.02 -3.50
C GLY A 96 9.55 -0.30 -4.45
N THR A 97 9.56 0.37 -5.60
CA THR A 97 8.60 0.14 -6.66
C THR A 97 9.28 0.01 -8.01
N THR A 98 8.73 -0.85 -8.86
CA THR A 98 9.00 -0.84 -10.30
C THR A 98 7.78 -0.32 -11.03
N THR A 99 8.00 0.45 -12.09
CA THR A 99 6.96 0.81 -13.05
C THR A 99 7.19 0.09 -14.36
N LEU A 100 6.13 -0.40 -14.99
CA LEU A 100 6.19 -1.06 -16.29
C LEU A 100 5.04 -0.64 -17.19
N ASP A 101 5.28 -0.65 -18.49
CA ASP A 101 4.28 -0.48 -19.53
C ASP A 101 3.96 -1.84 -20.16
N PHE A 102 2.69 -2.23 -20.15
CA PHE A 102 2.20 -3.52 -20.62
C PHE A 102 1.26 -3.33 -21.81
N ASP A 103 1.61 -3.94 -22.94
CA ASP A 103 0.78 -4.01 -24.13
C ASP A 103 -0.29 -5.08 -23.95
N THR A 104 -1.55 -4.65 -23.87
CA THR A 104 -2.69 -5.57 -23.69
C THR A 104 -3.11 -6.31 -24.96
N GLU A 105 -2.70 -5.83 -26.14
CA GLU A 105 -2.97 -6.51 -27.42
C GLU A 105 -2.00 -7.66 -27.63
N THR A 106 -0.70 -7.43 -27.41
CA THR A 106 0.33 -8.45 -27.61
C THR A 106 0.59 -9.30 -26.37
N GLY A 107 0.21 -8.83 -25.18
CA GLY A 107 0.46 -9.51 -23.92
C GLY A 107 1.91 -9.43 -23.47
N THR A 108 2.60 -8.32 -23.74
CA THR A 108 4.04 -8.16 -23.50
C THR A 108 4.38 -6.89 -22.74
N VAL A 109 5.51 -6.91 -22.02
CA VAL A 109 6.07 -5.71 -21.37
C VAL A 109 6.87 -4.92 -22.39
N ILE A 110 6.54 -3.63 -22.55
CA ILE A 110 7.15 -2.70 -23.50
C ILE A 110 8.39 -2.04 -22.87
N ASP A 111 8.26 -1.54 -21.65
CA ASP A 111 9.32 -0.91 -20.86
C ASP A 111 9.13 -1.24 -19.38
N SER A 112 10.21 -1.21 -18.60
CA SER A 112 10.16 -1.35 -17.14
C SER A 112 11.37 -0.69 -16.48
N TRP A 113 11.16 -0.04 -15.33
CA TRP A 113 12.21 0.66 -14.59
C TRP A 113 11.96 0.69 -13.09
N ALA A 114 13.02 0.98 -12.33
CA ALA A 114 12.91 1.28 -10.91
C ALA A 114 12.33 2.69 -10.72
N SER A 115 11.11 2.78 -10.18
CA SER A 115 10.42 4.05 -9.92
C SER A 115 10.66 4.57 -8.50
N LEU A 116 10.99 3.69 -7.55
CA LEU A 116 11.47 4.04 -6.21
C LEU A 116 12.36 2.91 -5.70
N THR A 117 13.42 3.23 -4.96
CA THR A 117 14.29 2.22 -4.35
C THR A 117 14.81 2.69 -2.99
N GLY A 118 15.29 1.76 -2.17
CA GLY A 118 15.80 2.09 -0.85
C GLY A 118 14.72 2.30 0.21
N THR A 119 13.50 1.86 -0.03
CA THR A 119 12.44 1.77 0.99
C THR A 119 12.33 0.32 1.49
N ALA A 120 11.58 0.09 2.56
CA ALA A 120 11.51 -1.19 3.26
C ALA A 120 10.08 -1.69 3.35
N VAL A 121 9.87 -2.98 3.10
CA VAL A 121 8.58 -3.65 3.34
C VAL A 121 7.42 -2.90 2.69
N ASN A 122 7.57 -2.53 1.40
CA ASN A 122 6.51 -1.87 0.65
C ASN A 122 5.35 -2.87 0.46
N CYS A 123 4.33 -2.81 1.31
CA CYS A 123 3.20 -3.73 1.28
C CYS A 123 2.20 -3.28 0.21
N ALA A 124 1.14 -2.58 0.58
CA ALA A 124 0.18 -2.00 -0.35
C ALA A 124 0.36 -0.48 -0.50
N GLY A 125 -0.75 0.23 -0.65
CA GLY A 125 -0.74 1.62 -1.04
C GLY A 125 -2.06 2.07 -1.64
N GLY A 126 -2.02 3.14 -2.42
CA GLY A 126 -3.20 3.65 -3.12
C GLY A 126 -2.87 4.59 -4.27
N PRO A 127 -3.66 4.56 -5.36
CA PRO A 127 -3.52 5.53 -6.44
C PRO A 127 -4.07 6.90 -5.99
N THR A 128 -3.43 7.96 -6.47
CA THR A 128 -3.91 9.32 -6.25
C THR A 128 -4.75 9.82 -7.43
N PRO A 129 -5.67 10.77 -7.21
CA PRO A 129 -6.41 11.44 -8.27
C PRO A 129 -5.54 12.24 -9.25
N TRP A 130 -4.31 12.57 -8.86
CA TRP A 130 -3.35 13.35 -9.68
C TRP A 130 -2.27 12.47 -10.33
N HIS A 131 -2.58 11.18 -10.51
CA HIS A 131 -1.75 10.24 -11.26
C HIS A 131 -0.39 9.96 -10.61
N SER A 132 -0.41 9.54 -9.36
CA SER A 132 0.72 8.96 -8.65
C SER A 132 0.27 7.72 -7.86
N TRP A 133 1.23 6.95 -7.37
CA TRP A 133 1.03 5.84 -6.45
C TRP A 133 1.64 6.20 -5.10
N LEU A 134 0.87 6.06 -4.02
CA LEU A 134 1.37 6.15 -2.66
C LEU A 134 1.74 4.74 -2.21
N THR A 135 3.03 4.47 -2.05
CA THR A 135 3.51 3.18 -1.51
C THR A 135 3.71 3.27 -0.01
N CYS A 136 3.38 2.19 0.70
CA CYS A 136 3.34 2.14 2.16
C CYS A 136 4.40 1.18 2.71
N GLU A 137 5.26 1.64 3.62
CA GLU A 137 6.17 0.77 4.36
C GLU A 137 5.45 0.16 5.57
N GLU A 138 5.29 -1.17 5.59
CA GLU A 138 4.67 -1.92 6.68
C GLU A 138 5.73 -2.36 7.71
N THR A 139 6.48 -1.39 8.23
CA THR A 139 7.50 -1.58 9.26
C THR A 139 7.68 -0.30 10.05
N ILE A 140 8.33 -0.33 11.21
CA ILE A 140 8.81 0.87 11.90
C ILE A 140 10.31 0.80 12.18
N ASP A 141 11.01 -0.12 11.53
CA ASP A 141 12.44 -0.31 11.70
C ASP A 141 13.20 1.00 11.49
N GLY A 142 14.41 1.07 12.01
CA GLY A 142 15.22 2.27 11.90
C GLY A 142 16.70 1.95 11.92
N PRO A 143 17.54 2.98 12.16
CA PRO A 143 18.98 2.84 12.02
C PRO A 143 19.54 1.69 12.86
N GLY A 144 20.30 0.79 12.23
CA GLY A 144 20.78 -0.44 12.84
C GLY A 144 19.82 -1.62 12.64
N GLY A 145 19.60 -2.40 13.70
CA GLY A 145 18.83 -3.66 13.63
C GLY A 145 19.47 -4.72 12.72
N ASP A 146 18.71 -5.77 12.43
CA ASP A 146 19.18 -6.90 11.61
C ASP A 146 19.46 -6.50 10.15
N ASN A 147 18.67 -5.56 9.64
CA ASN A 147 18.80 -5.00 8.30
C ASN A 147 19.90 -3.95 8.17
N ASN A 148 20.43 -3.41 9.28
CA ASN A 148 21.46 -2.36 9.32
C ASN A 148 21.05 -1.09 8.54
N TYR A 149 19.77 -0.70 8.62
CA TYR A 149 19.28 0.52 8.01
C TYR A 149 20.07 1.74 8.49
N LYS A 150 20.08 2.79 7.68
CA LYS A 150 20.68 4.10 7.93
C LYS A 150 19.64 5.15 8.25
N GLN A 151 18.40 4.95 7.81
CA GLN A 151 17.27 5.83 8.01
C GLN A 151 16.21 5.19 8.91
N PRO A 152 15.36 5.98 9.57
CA PRO A 152 14.08 5.47 10.08
C PRO A 152 13.20 5.01 8.91
N HIS A 153 12.34 4.02 9.11
CA HIS A 153 11.34 3.53 8.15
C HIS A 153 9.93 3.52 8.78
N GLY A 154 8.93 3.24 7.95
CA GLY A 154 7.51 3.22 8.31
C GLY A 154 6.74 4.41 7.76
N TYR A 155 7.09 4.86 6.55
CA TYR A 155 6.46 6.01 5.92
C TYR A 155 5.72 5.65 4.64
N VAL A 156 4.87 6.58 4.23
CA VAL A 156 4.33 6.63 2.87
C VAL A 156 5.28 7.41 1.96
N PHE A 157 5.46 6.94 0.72
CA PHE A 157 6.20 7.63 -0.32
C PHE A 157 5.34 7.83 -1.56
N GLU A 158 5.46 9.00 -2.19
CA GLU A 158 4.77 9.28 -3.45
C GLU A 158 5.64 8.93 -4.65
N VAL A 159 5.09 8.10 -5.54
CA VAL A 159 5.72 7.62 -6.77
C VAL A 159 4.95 8.16 -7.97
N PRO A 160 5.53 9.07 -8.79
CA PRO A 160 4.86 9.53 -9.99
C PRO A 160 4.69 8.37 -10.97
N ILE A 161 3.61 8.36 -11.76
CA ILE A 161 3.45 7.33 -12.80
C ILE A 161 4.47 7.50 -13.94
N ASP A 162 5.05 8.69 -14.09
CA ASP A 162 6.09 9.00 -15.05
C ASP A 162 7.43 9.26 -14.34
N GLY A 163 8.45 8.49 -14.69
CA GLY A 163 9.81 8.68 -14.19
C GLY A 163 10.06 8.03 -12.83
N THR A 164 10.86 8.70 -12.00
CA THR A 164 11.40 8.16 -10.75
C THR A 164 11.09 9.11 -9.61
N ALA A 165 10.66 8.57 -8.48
CA ALA A 165 10.39 9.30 -7.25
C ALA A 165 11.66 9.97 -6.69
N THR A 166 11.48 11.02 -5.89
CA THR A 166 12.58 11.69 -5.19
C THR A 166 13.10 10.91 -3.99
N ALA A 167 12.40 9.85 -3.58
CA ALA A 167 12.68 9.03 -2.40
C ALA A 167 12.57 9.82 -1.07
N GLU A 168 11.69 10.82 -1.02
CA GLU A 168 11.41 11.60 0.19
C GLU A 168 10.15 11.07 0.90
N PRO A 169 10.22 10.75 2.21
CA PRO A 169 9.06 10.25 2.96
C PRO A 169 8.06 11.36 3.29
N LEU A 170 6.77 11.03 3.24
CA LEU A 170 5.66 11.92 3.66
C LEU A 170 5.46 11.86 5.17
N ARG A 171 6.42 12.40 5.93
CA ARG A 171 6.49 12.26 7.40
C ARG A 171 5.23 12.69 8.15
N SER A 172 4.52 13.72 7.65
CA SER A 172 3.30 14.22 8.30
C SER A 172 2.11 13.25 8.21
N MET A 173 2.17 12.23 7.34
CA MET A 173 1.20 11.12 7.29
C MET A 173 1.43 10.09 8.39
N GLY A 174 2.53 10.19 9.12
CA GLY A 174 2.79 9.35 10.29
C GLY A 174 3.80 8.24 10.04
N ARG A 175 4.42 7.80 11.14
CA ARG A 175 5.37 6.70 11.16
C ARG A 175 4.79 5.50 11.91
N PHE A 176 4.24 4.53 11.19
CA PHE A 176 3.64 3.31 11.73
C PHE A 176 3.66 2.20 10.67
N VAL A 177 3.08 1.04 10.98
CA VAL A 177 3.00 -0.11 10.06
C VAL A 177 1.89 0.11 9.02
N HIS A 178 2.17 0.96 8.03
CA HIS A 178 1.20 1.30 6.98
C HIS A 178 0.93 0.10 6.09
N GLU A 179 -0.34 -0.24 5.89
CA GLU A 179 -0.72 -1.21 4.86
C GLU A 179 -1.06 -0.50 3.55
N ALA A 180 -2.17 0.23 3.54
CA ALA A 180 -2.77 0.77 2.34
C ALA A 180 -3.30 2.18 2.59
N VAL A 181 -3.53 2.91 1.49
CA VAL A 181 -4.15 4.21 1.53
C VAL A 181 -5.26 4.34 0.50
N SER A 182 -6.25 5.17 0.80
CA SER A 182 -7.28 5.55 -0.17
C SER A 182 -7.52 7.06 -0.10
N VAL A 183 -7.59 7.70 -1.27
CA VAL A 183 -7.72 9.15 -1.37
C VAL A 183 -9.15 9.50 -1.76
N ASP A 184 -9.79 10.40 -1.01
CA ASP A 184 -11.05 11.01 -1.48
C ASP A 184 -10.73 12.04 -2.57
N PRO A 185 -11.13 11.81 -3.84
CA PRO A 185 -10.78 12.68 -4.95
C PRO A 185 -11.35 14.10 -4.85
N ASN A 186 -12.39 14.30 -4.04
CA ASN A 186 -13.00 15.63 -3.90
C ASN A 186 -12.22 16.51 -2.93
N THR A 187 -11.80 15.95 -1.80
CA THR A 187 -11.17 16.68 -0.70
C THR A 187 -9.65 16.58 -0.70
N GLY A 188 -9.10 15.48 -1.21
CA GLY A 188 -7.68 15.14 -1.10
C GLY A 188 -7.30 14.52 0.25
N ILE A 189 -8.27 14.24 1.13
CA ILE A 189 -8.00 13.52 2.38
C ILE A 189 -7.52 12.12 2.02
N VAL A 190 -6.43 11.70 2.66
CA VAL A 190 -5.87 10.36 2.52
C VAL A 190 -6.30 9.56 3.75
N TYR A 191 -6.88 8.39 3.55
CA TYR A 191 -7.26 7.46 4.61
C TYR A 191 -6.26 6.33 4.66
N GLU A 192 -5.80 5.96 5.86
CA GLU A 192 -4.62 5.12 6.04
C GLU A 192 -4.93 4.00 7.03
N THR A 193 -4.48 2.79 6.70
CA THR A 193 -4.66 1.58 7.50
C THR A 193 -3.36 1.16 8.16
N GLU A 194 -3.48 0.58 9.36
CA GLU A 194 -2.36 0.08 10.16
C GLU A 194 -2.51 -1.42 10.36
N ASP A 195 -1.58 -2.23 9.85
CA ASP A 195 -1.59 -3.70 10.06
C ASP A 195 -0.90 -4.05 11.40
N GLN A 196 -1.66 -3.90 12.48
CA GLN A 196 -1.24 -4.32 13.81
C GLN A 196 -2.42 -4.97 14.54
N GLY A 197 -2.16 -5.93 15.43
CA GLY A 197 -3.18 -6.52 16.31
C GLY A 197 -3.97 -5.52 17.18
N THR A 198 -3.40 -4.34 17.42
CA THR A 198 -4.04 -3.14 17.95
C THR A 198 -3.72 -2.00 17.00
N ALA A 199 -4.68 -1.64 16.17
CA ALA A 199 -4.50 -0.70 15.06
C ALA A 199 -5.44 0.50 15.16
N GLY A 200 -5.00 1.63 14.63
CA GLY A 200 -5.85 2.77 14.30
C GLY A 200 -6.28 2.76 12.84
N PHE A 201 -7.40 3.42 12.57
CA PHE A 201 -7.72 3.88 11.23
C PHE A 201 -7.51 5.38 11.18
N TYR A 202 -6.72 5.86 10.23
CA TYR A 202 -6.28 7.25 10.21
C TYR A 202 -6.83 7.98 8.99
N ARG A 203 -6.82 9.31 9.09
CA ARG A 203 -6.92 10.20 7.93
C ARG A 203 -5.89 11.31 8.03
N PHE A 204 -5.27 11.64 6.91
CA PHE A 204 -4.39 12.78 6.75
C PHE A 204 -5.11 13.89 5.97
N LEU A 205 -5.12 15.08 6.57
CA LEU A 205 -5.69 16.29 6.00
C LEU A 205 -4.53 17.12 5.44
N PRO A 206 -4.26 17.07 4.12
CA PRO A 206 -3.14 17.81 3.55
C PRO A 206 -3.40 19.32 3.59
N GLU A 207 -2.35 20.11 3.85
CA GLU A 207 -2.39 21.56 3.67
C GLU A 207 -2.62 21.94 2.21
N ASN A 208 -2.10 21.11 1.29
CA ASN A 208 -2.32 21.23 -0.14
C ASN A 208 -2.64 19.85 -0.73
N ARG A 209 -3.89 19.66 -1.15
CA ARG A 209 -4.35 18.39 -1.74
C ARG A 209 -3.58 17.93 -2.98
N ASN A 210 -2.85 18.81 -3.66
CA ASN A 210 -2.03 18.48 -4.83
C ASN A 210 -0.53 18.39 -4.51
N ASN A 211 -0.15 18.49 -3.24
CA ASN A 211 1.23 18.40 -2.78
C ASN A 211 1.25 17.90 -1.33
N LEU A 212 1.22 16.58 -1.13
CA LEU A 212 1.21 15.97 0.21
C LEU A 212 2.49 16.28 1.00
N ALA A 213 3.61 16.53 0.31
CA ALA A 213 4.86 16.93 0.94
C ALA A 213 4.82 18.34 1.57
N ALA A 214 3.77 19.13 1.31
CA ALA A 214 3.53 20.38 2.02
C ALA A 214 3.18 20.18 3.50
N GLY A 215 2.87 18.96 3.93
CA GLY A 215 2.45 18.65 5.28
C GLY A 215 0.93 18.71 5.45
N GLY A 216 0.48 18.55 6.69
CA GLY A 216 -0.92 18.39 7.04
C GLY A 216 -1.11 17.88 8.45
N GLN A 217 -2.36 17.54 8.78
CA GLN A 217 -2.74 16.99 10.08
C GLN A 217 -3.14 15.52 9.94
N LEU A 218 -2.46 14.64 10.67
CA LEU A 218 -2.90 13.26 10.86
C LEU A 218 -3.93 13.19 11.99
N GLU A 219 -4.99 12.43 11.78
CA GLU A 219 -6.03 12.19 12.77
C GLU A 219 -6.40 10.71 12.81
N MET A 220 -6.74 10.20 13.98
CA MET A 220 -7.22 8.83 14.18
C MET A 220 -8.75 8.83 14.34
N LEU A 221 -9.42 7.84 13.76
CA LEU A 221 -10.86 7.67 13.86
C LEU A 221 -11.27 7.39 15.32
N ALA A 222 -12.33 8.05 15.76
CA ALA A 222 -13.04 7.79 17.00
C ALA A 222 -14.54 7.61 16.73
N LEU A 223 -15.27 6.98 17.64
CA LEU A 223 -16.73 7.02 17.61
C LEU A 223 -17.24 8.19 18.44
N SER A 224 -18.13 9.01 17.88
CA SER A 224 -18.63 10.21 18.56
C SER A 224 -19.43 9.89 19.83
N GLU A 225 -20.00 8.70 19.91
CA GLU A 225 -20.81 8.23 21.04
C GLU A 225 -20.03 7.40 22.06
N ARG A 226 -18.81 6.95 21.71
CA ARG A 226 -18.01 6.03 22.54
C ARG A 226 -16.53 6.29 22.38
N THR A 227 -15.94 6.95 23.38
CA THR A 227 -14.49 7.15 23.47
C THR A 227 -13.77 5.81 23.69
N LYS A 228 -12.61 5.62 23.05
CA LYS A 228 -11.79 4.41 23.21
C LYS A 228 -12.55 3.11 22.87
N ALA A 229 -13.41 3.21 21.87
CA ALA A 229 -14.20 2.10 21.37
C ALA A 229 -13.29 0.97 20.87
N ASP A 230 -13.38 -0.23 21.43
CA ASP A 230 -12.78 -1.44 20.83
C ASP A 230 -13.75 -2.00 19.77
N LEU A 231 -13.30 -2.06 18.52
CA LEU A 231 -14.08 -2.50 17.35
C LEU A 231 -13.60 -3.85 16.80
N ARG A 232 -12.67 -4.52 17.49
CA ARG A 232 -12.06 -5.77 17.03
C ARG A 232 -12.99 -6.97 17.09
N THR A 233 -13.90 -7.00 18.05
CA THR A 233 -14.81 -8.13 18.30
C THR A 233 -16.24 -7.66 18.52
N ASP A 234 -17.19 -8.59 18.49
CA ASP A 234 -18.57 -8.39 18.90
C ASP A 234 -19.33 -7.28 18.13
N GLN A 235 -18.88 -7.00 16.89
CA GLN A 235 -19.56 -6.07 16.00
C GLN A 235 -20.81 -6.71 15.40
N THR A 236 -21.89 -5.93 15.31
CA THR A 236 -23.12 -6.35 14.62
C THR A 236 -23.10 -5.83 13.19
N PRO A 237 -23.23 -6.69 12.17
CA PRO A 237 -23.29 -6.25 10.77
C PRO A 237 -24.42 -5.24 10.53
N ASN A 238 -24.20 -4.31 9.58
CA ASN A 238 -25.16 -3.28 9.15
C ASN A 238 -25.54 -2.23 10.22
N VAL A 239 -24.70 -2.02 11.22
CA VAL A 239 -24.85 -0.92 12.18
C VAL A 239 -24.01 0.27 11.73
N TRP A 240 -24.60 1.47 11.83
CA TRP A 240 -23.94 2.73 11.49
C TRP A 240 -23.63 3.49 12.77
N HIS A 241 -22.36 3.87 12.94
CA HIS A 241 -21.91 4.69 14.06
C HIS A 241 -21.50 6.08 13.56
N PRO A 242 -21.89 7.16 14.25
CA PRO A 242 -21.32 8.48 13.98
C PRO A 242 -19.83 8.48 14.37
N VAL A 243 -18.99 8.98 13.46
CA VAL A 243 -17.54 9.04 13.64
C VAL A 243 -17.07 10.47 13.92
N SER A 244 -16.05 10.58 14.74
CA SER A 244 -15.27 11.79 14.98
C SER A 244 -13.78 11.47 14.78
N TRP A 245 -12.93 12.48 14.87
CA TRP A 245 -11.50 12.33 14.60
C TRP A 245 -10.70 13.01 15.71
N VAL A 246 -9.65 12.36 16.15
CA VAL A 246 -8.75 12.88 17.20
C VAL A 246 -7.38 13.18 16.58
N PRO A 247 -6.78 14.34 16.87
CA PRO A 247 -5.49 14.69 16.28
C PRO A 247 -4.37 13.81 16.82
N ILE A 248 -3.38 13.56 15.95
CA ILE A 248 -2.06 13.03 16.30
C ILE A 248 -1.08 14.21 16.28
N ASP A 249 -0.54 14.56 17.45
CA ASP A 249 0.30 15.75 17.60
C ASP A 249 1.74 15.50 17.12
N GLU A 250 2.25 14.28 17.33
CA GLU A 250 3.60 13.88 16.93
C GLU A 250 3.51 12.68 15.95
N PRO A 251 3.27 12.91 14.65
CA PRO A 251 3.13 11.83 13.66
C PRO A 251 4.45 11.10 13.37
N ASP A 252 5.59 11.72 13.63
CA ASP A 252 6.92 11.13 13.41
C ASP A 252 7.82 11.32 14.66
N PRO A 253 7.56 10.57 15.74
CA PRO A 253 8.30 10.71 16.99
C PRO A 253 9.73 10.18 16.84
N THR A 254 10.69 10.89 17.45
CA THR A 254 12.10 10.47 17.44
C THR A 254 12.30 9.12 18.15
N GLY A 255 11.58 8.89 19.25
CA GLY A 255 11.53 7.61 19.96
C GLY A 255 10.27 6.85 19.56
N ILE A 256 10.41 5.83 18.72
CA ILE A 256 9.28 5.03 18.24
C ILE A 256 9.22 3.65 18.90
N ALA A 257 8.02 3.28 19.33
CA ALA A 257 7.60 1.92 19.59
C ALA A 257 6.50 1.57 18.57
N VAL A 258 6.21 0.28 18.41
CA VAL A 258 5.24 -0.22 17.42
C VAL A 258 3.87 0.43 17.53
N ASP A 259 3.49 0.90 18.71
CA ASP A 259 2.20 1.50 19.00
C ASP A 259 2.28 3.02 19.29
N SER A 260 3.39 3.70 18.97
CA SER A 260 3.58 5.12 19.31
C SER A 260 2.48 6.04 18.74
N ILE A 261 2.07 5.82 17.49
CA ILE A 261 1.04 6.62 16.83
C ILE A 261 -0.35 6.23 17.32
N PHE A 262 -0.62 4.92 17.35
CA PHE A 262 -1.84 4.37 17.92
C PHE A 262 -2.12 4.89 19.34
N ARG A 263 -1.09 4.90 20.22
CA ARG A 263 -1.23 5.30 21.61
C ARG A 263 -1.70 6.74 21.74
N GLN A 264 -1.17 7.67 20.95
CA GLN A 264 -1.59 9.08 20.94
C GLN A 264 -3.09 9.19 20.66
N GLY A 265 -3.56 8.57 19.57
CA GLY A 265 -4.97 8.64 19.20
C GLY A 265 -5.87 7.91 20.21
N SER A 266 -5.47 6.71 20.65
CA SER A 266 -6.21 5.93 21.66
C SER A 266 -6.32 6.67 23.00
N GLU A 267 -5.26 7.33 23.47
CA GLU A 267 -5.29 8.14 24.68
C GLU A 267 -6.27 9.31 24.58
N ASN A 268 -6.38 9.90 23.38
CA ASN A 268 -7.30 10.98 23.04
C ASN A 268 -8.73 10.53 22.71
N GLY A 269 -9.03 9.23 22.72
CA GLY A 269 -10.38 8.69 22.53
C GLY A 269 -10.62 7.95 21.21
N GLY A 270 -9.58 7.77 20.40
CA GLY A 270 -9.58 6.98 19.16
C GLY A 270 -10.07 5.53 19.35
N ALA A 271 -10.63 4.95 18.30
CA ALA A 271 -11.15 3.60 18.29
C ALA A 271 -10.07 2.57 17.91
N THR A 272 -10.14 1.39 18.49
CA THR A 272 -9.20 0.29 18.23
C THR A 272 -9.77 -0.66 17.18
N PHE A 273 -8.97 -0.96 16.17
CA PHE A 273 -9.20 -1.98 15.16
C PHE A 273 -8.17 -3.10 15.28
N ALA A 274 -8.35 -4.18 14.51
CA ALA A 274 -7.43 -5.31 14.45
C ALA A 274 -7.02 -5.48 13.00
N ARG A 275 -5.72 -5.32 12.73
CA ARG A 275 -5.09 -5.66 11.46
C ARG A 275 -5.83 -5.08 10.27
N LEU A 276 -5.91 -3.74 10.21
CA LEU A 276 -6.52 -3.10 9.07
C LEU A 276 -5.58 -3.25 7.89
N GLU A 277 -6.01 -4.02 6.91
CA GLU A 277 -5.22 -4.30 5.72
C GLU A 277 -5.68 -3.33 4.60
N GLY A 278 -6.22 -3.86 3.50
CA GLY A 278 -6.54 -3.05 2.32
C GLY A 278 -7.60 -1.97 2.57
N THR A 279 -7.44 -0.82 1.92
CA THR A 279 -8.45 0.25 1.84
C THR A 279 -8.68 0.72 0.41
N TRP A 280 -9.92 1.12 0.09
CA TRP A 280 -10.27 1.57 -1.25
C TRP A 280 -11.37 2.64 -1.25
N TYR A 281 -11.23 3.63 -2.14
CA TYR A 281 -12.28 4.60 -2.42
C TYR A 281 -13.22 4.09 -3.53
N GLY A 282 -14.53 4.08 -3.26
CA GLY A 282 -15.53 3.75 -4.27
C GLY A 282 -16.91 4.27 -3.91
N ASN A 283 -17.66 4.74 -4.91
CA ASN A 283 -19.05 5.19 -4.74
C ASN A 283 -19.22 6.24 -3.61
N GLY A 284 -18.26 7.16 -3.47
CA GLY A 284 -18.27 8.19 -2.43
C GLY A 284 -18.04 7.66 -1.01
N ARG A 285 -17.43 6.47 -0.86
CA ARG A 285 -17.14 5.84 0.42
C ARG A 285 -15.72 5.29 0.45
N ILE A 286 -15.18 5.18 1.66
CA ILE A 286 -13.95 4.45 1.96
C ILE A 286 -14.34 3.09 2.51
N TYR A 287 -13.80 2.04 1.92
CA TYR A 287 -13.93 0.66 2.39
C TYR A 287 -12.59 0.24 2.99
N ILE A 288 -12.62 -0.49 4.09
CA ILE A 288 -11.45 -1.06 4.75
C ILE A 288 -11.71 -2.55 5.01
N VAL A 289 -10.65 -3.35 4.99
CA VAL A 289 -10.65 -4.77 5.34
C VAL A 289 -10.05 -4.95 6.72
#